data_AF-F5LLJ0-F1
#
_entry.id   AF-F5LLJ0-F1
#
_cell.length_a   1.000
_cell.length_b   1.000
_cell.length_c   1.000
_cell.angle_alpha   90.00
_cell.angle_beta   90.00
_cell.angle_gamma   90.00
#
_symmetry.space_group_name_H-M   'P 1'
#
loop_
_entity.id
_entity.type
_entity.pdbx_description
1 polymer ?
#
loop_
_entity_poly.entity_id
_entity_poly.type
_entity_poly.pdbx_seq_one_letter_code
_entity_poly.pdbx_strand_id
1 'polypeptide(L)'
;MRQTIKEIVTNIAYRWFIGYDFTQPIPHFTTFGKNYVRRFRDTDIFESIFARILEEAMQHGFVEPDILFIDATHVKASANKNKITKTLVHDLSPYLA
;
A
#
# COMPACT_ATOMS: atom_id res chain seq x y z
N MET A 1 -5.83 2.19 -5.73
CA MET A 1 -7.21 2.72 -5.81
C MET A 1 -7.98 2.31 -7.06
N ARG A 2 -7.47 2.48 -8.29
CA ARG A 2 -8.26 2.11 -9.50
C ARG A 2 -8.68 0.63 -9.52
N GLN A 3 -7.72 -0.27 -9.32
CA GLN A 3 -7.98 -1.72 -9.27
C GLN A 3 -8.88 -2.09 -8.08
N THR A 4 -8.58 -1.60 -6.88
CA THR A 4 -9.38 -1.81 -5.66
C THR A 4 -10.85 -1.41 -5.85
N ILE A 5 -11.11 -0.26 -6.48
CA ILE A 5 -12.48 0.19 -6.74
C ILE A 5 -13.16 -0.68 -7.79
N LYS A 6 -12.43 -1.12 -8.82
CA LYS A 6 -12.95 -2.09 -9.80
C LYS A 6 -13.37 -3.39 -9.12
N GLU A 7 -12.57 -3.88 -8.17
CA GLU A 7 -12.89 -5.07 -7.37
C GLU A 7 -14.10 -4.85 -6.46
N ILE A 8 -14.20 -3.71 -5.76
CA ILE A 8 -15.37 -3.39 -4.93
C ILE A 8 -16.65 -3.34 -5.77
N VAL A 9 -16.58 -2.90 -7.04
CA VAL A 9 -17.76 -2.88 -7.92
C VAL A 9 -18.29 -4.29 -8.18
N THR A 10 -17.42 -5.28 -8.35
CA THR A 10 -17.79 -6.65 -8.76
C THR A 10 -17.82 -7.65 -7.60
N ASN A 11 -17.10 -7.40 -6.52
CA ASN A 11 -16.94 -8.31 -5.39
C ASN A 11 -17.91 -7.96 -4.26
N ILE A 12 -18.86 -8.86 -4.04
CA ILE A 12 -19.92 -8.73 -3.02
C ILE A 12 -19.35 -8.72 -1.61
N ALA A 13 -18.35 -9.55 -1.32
CA ALA A 13 -17.74 -9.61 0.01
C ALA A 13 -17.10 -8.28 0.38
N TYR A 14 -16.47 -7.61 -0.58
CA TYR A 14 -15.89 -6.28 -0.36
C TYR A 14 -16.96 -5.24 -0.10
N ARG A 15 -18.08 -5.24 -0.84
CA ARG A 15 -19.21 -4.32 -0.58
C ARG A 15 -19.80 -4.50 0.81
N TRP A 16 -20.06 -5.75 1.20
CA TRP A 16 -20.54 -6.07 2.53
C TRP A 16 -19.57 -5.57 3.61
N PHE A 17 -18.28 -5.82 3.45
CA PHE A 17 -17.25 -5.42 4.40
C PHE A 17 -17.19 -3.90 4.63
N ILE A 18 -17.36 -3.10 3.56
CA ILE A 18 -17.35 -1.64 3.64
C ILE A 18 -18.74 -1.03 3.89
N GLY A 19 -19.78 -1.84 4.08
CA GLY A 19 -21.14 -1.39 4.36
C GLY A 19 -21.87 -0.75 3.17
N TYR A 20 -21.51 -1.09 1.93
CA TYR A 20 -22.23 -0.65 0.74
C TYR A 20 -23.27 -1.69 0.32
N ASP A 21 -24.48 -1.23 0.00
CA ASP A 21 -25.51 -2.08 -0.59
C ASP A 21 -25.20 -2.40 -2.08
N PHE A 22 -25.86 -3.42 -2.61
CA PHE A 22 -25.77 -3.83 -4.02
C PHE A 22 -26.22 -2.74 -4.99
N THR A 23 -27.23 -1.96 -4.60
CA THR A 23 -27.80 -0.92 -5.46
C THR A 23 -27.03 0.39 -5.38
N GLN A 24 -26.19 0.56 -4.35
CA GLN A 24 -25.50 1.81 -4.09
C GLN A 24 -24.31 1.99 -5.06
N PRO A 25 -24.19 3.17 -5.70
CA PRO A 25 -23.05 3.48 -6.56
C PRO A 25 -21.79 3.63 -5.72
N ILE A 26 -20.71 2.97 -6.14
CA ILE A 26 -19.39 3.12 -5.52
C ILE A 26 -18.75 4.43 -5.99
N PRO A 27 -18.17 5.24 -5.09
CA PRO A 27 -17.48 6.47 -5.47
C PRO A 27 -16.36 6.21 -6.49
N HIS A 28 -16.22 7.14 -7.43
CA HIS A 28 -15.12 7.10 -8.39
C HIS A 28 -13.76 7.09 -7.68
N PHE A 29 -12.77 6.40 -8.24
CA PHE A 29 -11.47 6.18 -7.57
C PHE A 29 -10.73 7.49 -7.19
N THR A 30 -11.00 8.60 -7.88
CA THR A 30 -10.43 9.91 -7.55
C THR A 30 -11.01 10.53 -6.28
N THR A 31 -12.21 10.12 -5.86
CA THR A 31 -12.88 10.62 -4.67
C THR A 31 -12.04 10.38 -3.41
N PHE A 32 -11.41 9.21 -3.30
CA PHE A 32 -10.55 8.85 -2.18
C PHE A 32 -9.31 9.75 -2.10
N GLY A 33 -8.63 9.98 -3.23
CA GLY A 33 -7.49 10.89 -3.28
C GLY A 33 -7.87 12.33 -2.93
N LYS A 34 -9.05 12.79 -3.39
CA LYS A 34 -9.56 14.12 -3.03
C LYS A 34 -9.91 14.21 -1.54
N ASN A 35 -10.51 13.17 -0.96
CA ASN A 35 -10.82 13.15 0.48
C ASN A 35 -9.57 13.14 1.33
N TYR A 36 -8.54 12.37 0.95
CA TYR A 36 -7.25 12.37 1.62
C TYR A 36 -6.68 13.79 1.73
N VAL A 37 -6.63 14.50 0.59
CA VAL A 37 -6.03 15.82 0.51
C VAL A 37 -6.89 16.93 1.12
N ARG A 38 -8.22 16.76 1.19
CA ARG A 38 -9.15 17.82 1.62
C ARG A 38 -9.69 17.64 3.04
N ARG A 39 -10.06 16.41 3.41
CA ARG A 39 -10.71 16.12 4.71
C ARG A 39 -9.74 15.60 5.75
N PHE A 40 -8.66 14.93 5.33
CA PHE A 40 -7.78 14.18 6.22
C PHE A 40 -6.32 14.64 6.18
N ARG A 41 -6.03 15.76 5.50
CA ARG A 41 -4.65 16.22 5.29
C ARG A 41 -3.88 16.44 6.59
N ASP A 42 -4.55 17.04 7.57
CA ASP A 42 -3.94 17.43 8.84
C ASP A 42 -4.37 16.48 9.97
N THR A 43 -4.71 15.23 9.61
CA THR A 43 -5.12 14.19 10.56
C THR A 43 -4.17 13.01 10.48
N ASP A 44 -3.98 12.34 11.61
CA ASP A 44 -3.19 11.11 11.78
C ASP A 44 -4.03 9.83 11.63
N ILE A 45 -5.26 9.94 11.16
CA ILE A 45 -6.22 8.82 11.09
C ILE A 45 -5.66 7.61 10.33
N PHE A 46 -4.98 7.85 9.20
CA PHE A 46 -4.41 6.75 8.42
C PHE A 46 -3.26 6.05 9.13
N GLU A 47 -2.43 6.82 9.83
CA GLU A 47 -1.33 6.28 10.64
C GLU A 47 -1.87 5.49 11.82
N SER A 48 -2.89 6.02 12.50
CA SER A 48 -3.56 5.35 13.62
C SER A 48 -4.21 4.03 13.19
N ILE A 49 -4.92 4.02 12.06
CA ILE A 49 -5.52 2.79 11.51
C ILE A 49 -4.42 1.78 11.15
N PHE A 50 -3.35 2.22 10.49
CA PHE A 50 -2.26 1.34 10.10
C PHE A 50 -1.55 0.74 11.32
N ALA A 51 -1.23 1.57 12.31
CA ALA A 51 -0.61 1.14 13.56
C ALA A 51 -1.48 0.09 14.28
N ARG A 52 -2.80 0.29 14.32
CA ARG A 52 -3.72 -0.69 14.91
C ARG A 52 -3.73 -2.01 14.14
N ILE A 53 -3.78 -1.96 12.81
CA ILE A 53 -3.72 -3.18 11.98
C ILE A 53 -2.40 -3.92 12.20
N LEU A 54 -1.29 -3.20 12.28
CA LEU A 54 0.02 -3.78 12.52
C LEU A 54 0.10 -4.43 13.91
N GLU A 55 -0.42 -3.75 14.94
CA GLU A 55 -0.51 -4.29 16.29
C GLU A 55 -1.30 -5.61 16.33
N GLU A 56 -2.48 -5.65 15.70
CA GLU A 56 -3.29 -6.86 15.60
C GLU A 56 -2.54 -7.98 14.86
N ALA A 57 -1.85 -7.65 13.77
CA ALA A 57 -1.06 -8.62 13.02
C ALA A 57 0.08 -9.20 13.86
N MET A 58 0.74 -8.38 14.67
CA MET A 58 1.78 -8.82 15.62
C MET A 58 1.19 -9.71 16.72
N GLN A 59 0.06 -9.31 17.31
CA GLN A 59 -0.60 -10.08 18.37
C GLN A 59 -1.03 -11.48 17.92
N HIS A 60 -1.43 -11.61 16.65
CA HIS A 60 -1.79 -12.89 16.04
C HIS A 60 -0.62 -13.64 15.40
N GLY A 61 0.62 -13.15 15.54
CA GLY A 61 1.82 -13.81 15.03
C GLY A 61 1.95 -13.78 13.50
N PHE A 62 1.22 -12.89 12.81
CA PHE A 62 1.38 -12.67 11.37
C PHE A 62 2.61 -11.80 11.04
N VAL A 63 3.11 -11.05 12.01
CA VAL A 63 4.29 -10.17 11.87
C VAL A 63 5.21 -10.35 13.08
N GLU A 64 6.48 -10.69 12.83
CA GLU A 64 7.52 -10.73 13.86
C GLU A 64 8.22 -9.36 13.98
N PRO A 65 8.30 -8.74 15.17
CA PRO A 65 8.90 -7.43 15.36
C PRO A 65 10.40 -7.37 15.03
N ASP A 66 11.13 -8.46 15.26
CA ASP A 66 12.59 -8.50 15.12
C ASP A 66 13.05 -8.31 13.66
N ILE A 67 12.24 -8.73 12.68
CA ILE A 67 12.51 -8.54 11.25
C ILE A 67 12.19 -7.11 10.81
N LEU A 68 11.19 -6.47 11.42
CA LEU A 68 10.74 -5.11 11.08
C LEU A 68 11.78 -4.03 11.45
N PHE A 69 12.49 -4.21 12.57
CA PHE A 69 13.56 -3.28 12.98
C PHE A 69 14.77 -3.30 12.04
N ILE A 70 15.00 -4.41 11.33
CA ILE A 70 16.14 -4.57 10.41
C ILE A 70 15.82 -3.95 9.03
N ASP A 71 14.56 -3.92 8.60
CA ASP A 71 14.13 -3.44 7.28
C ASP A 71 13.50 -2.02 7.30
N ALA A 72 13.98 -1.13 8.17
CA ALA A 72 13.67 0.31 8.08
C ALA A 72 14.31 1.00 6.84
N THR A 73 14.79 0.21 5.87
CA THR A 73 15.09 0.66 4.53
C THR A 73 13.80 1.12 3.87
N HIS A 74 13.67 2.43 3.63
CA HIS A 74 12.60 2.98 2.80
C HIS A 74 12.62 2.33 1.41
N VAL A 75 11.84 1.26 1.21
CA VAL A 75 11.59 0.69 -0.10
C VAL A 75 10.76 1.71 -0.85
N LYS A 76 11.39 2.49 -1.74
CA LYS A 76 10.68 3.29 -2.72
C LYS A 76 9.79 2.35 -3.52
N ALA A 77 8.48 2.41 -3.29
CA ALA A 77 7.51 1.66 -4.08
C ALA A 77 7.77 1.94 -5.56
N SER A 78 8.27 0.93 -6.29
CA SER A 78 8.40 1.01 -7.75
C SER A 78 7.01 0.90 -8.36
N ALA A 79 6.31 2.03 -8.40
CA ALA A 79 4.93 2.13 -8.89
C ALA A 79 4.84 2.15 -10.43
N ASN A 80 5.96 2.00 -11.14
CA ASN A 80 6.00 2.03 -12.60
C ASN A 80 6.69 0.79 -13.17
N LYS A 81 5.88 -0.19 -13.62
CA LYS A 81 6.36 -1.42 -14.27
C LYS A 81 7.05 -1.17 -15.62
N ASN A 82 7.02 0.05 -16.14
CA ASN A 82 7.64 0.43 -17.42
C ASN A 82 8.93 1.25 -17.26
N LYS A 83 9.40 1.52 -16.02
CA LYS A 83 10.64 2.27 -15.82
C LYS A 83 11.83 1.32 -15.68
N ILE A 84 12.39 0.92 -16.81
CA ILE A 84 13.70 0.26 -16.84
C ILE A 84 14.74 1.33 -16.50
N THR A 85 15.32 1.25 -15.30
CA THR A 85 16.50 2.05 -14.96
C THR A 85 17.71 1.24 -15.39
N LYS A 86 18.37 1.65 -16.49
CA LYS A 86 19.62 1.02 -16.92
C LYS A 86 20.72 1.47 -15.97
N THR A 87 21.11 0.59 -15.04
CA THR A 87 22.30 0.79 -14.23
C THR A 87 23.48 0.23 -15.01
N LEU A 88 24.48 1.07 -15.31
CA LEU A 88 25.75 0.61 -15.86
C LEU A 88 26.51 -0.09 -14.72
N VAL A 89 26.60 -1.42 -14.78
CA VAL A 89 27.51 -2.18 -13.92
C VAL A 89 28.91 -1.92 -14.49
N HIS A 90 29.73 -1.17 -13.77
CA HIS A 90 31.14 -1.04 -14.07
C HIS A 90 31.82 -2.27 -13.46
N ASP A 91 32.14 -3.27 -14.28
CA ASP A 91 32.95 -4.41 -13.87
C ASP A 91 34.36 -3.92 -13.53
N LEU A 92 34.61 -3.66 -12.24
CA LEU A 92 35.96 -3.67 -11.71
C LEU A 92 36.31 -5.14 -11.46
N SER A 93 36.92 -5.77 -12.46
CA SER A 93 37.65 -7.03 -12.32
C SER A 93 39.10 -6.72 -11.94
N PRO A 94 39.51 -6.78 -10.65
CA PRO A 94 40.91 -6.92 -10.31
C PRO A 94 41.28 -8.42 -10.35
N TYR A 95 42.47 -8.72 -10.86
CA TYR A 95 43.14 -10.03 -10.87
C TYR A 95 42.83 -11.01 -12.00
N LEU A 96 43.46 -10.82 -13.16
CA LEU A 96 44.07 -11.91 -13.95
C LEU A 96 45.31 -11.39 -14.71
N ALA A 97 46.48 -11.49 -14.07
CA ALA A 97 47.82 -11.78 -14.61
C ALA A 97 48.89 -11.44 -13.56
#